data_AF-A0A838J0B7-F1
#
_entry.id   AF-A0A838J0B7-F1
#
_cell.length_a   1.000
_cell.length_b   1.000
_cell.length_c   1.000
_cell.angle_alpha   90.00
_cell.angle_beta   90.00
_cell.angle_gamma   90.00
#
_symmetry.space_group_name_H-M   'P 1'
#
loop_
_entity.id
_entity.type
_entity.pdbx_description
1 polymer ?
#
loop_
_entity_poly.entity_id
_entity_poly.type
_entity_poly.pdbx_seq_one_letter_code
_entity_poly.pdbx_strand_id
1 'polypeptide(L)'
;TTPFDPVGIVGEAERLARLARRHSFTFFDVWLTDQIGHRADAEAASAVLARLDAFMTALSPALDDDVTLLVTSDHGNLEDVRTPRHSRASVPLIARGPGAAEFARATSLLDVAGGVRRVLAGVGATTT
;
A
#
# COMPACT_ATOMS: atom_id res chain seq x y z
N THR A 1 -8.46 -6.85 25.98
CA THR A 1 -8.25 -5.52 26.62
C THR A 1 -6.77 -5.34 26.89
N THR A 2 -6.07 -4.29 26.44
CA THR A 2 -6.45 -3.09 25.63
C THR A 2 -5.20 -2.21 25.48
N PRO A 3 -5.00 -1.39 24.41
CA PRO A 3 -5.77 -0.15 24.30
C PRO A 3 -5.97 0.40 22.88
N PHE A 4 -7.15 0.94 22.61
CA PHE A 4 -7.36 1.98 21.62
C PHE A 4 -6.83 1.70 20.20
N ASP A 5 -7.72 1.19 19.34
CA ASP A 5 -8.02 2.06 18.20
C ASP A 5 -9.27 2.86 18.59
N PRO A 6 -9.15 4.08 19.13
CA PRO A 6 -10.33 4.90 19.44
C PRO A 6 -11.15 5.18 18.19
N VAL A 7 -10.54 5.00 17.01
CA VAL A 7 -10.97 5.56 15.73
C VAL A 7 -11.32 4.48 14.70
N GLY A 8 -10.92 3.22 14.93
CA GLY A 8 -11.12 2.09 14.05
C GLY A 8 -10.34 2.18 12.73
N ILE A 9 -10.53 1.17 11.87
CA ILE A 9 -9.93 1.12 10.51
C ILE A 9 -10.16 2.42 9.74
N VAL A 10 -11.34 3.02 9.87
CA VAL A 10 -11.69 4.29 9.22
C VAL A 10 -10.81 5.42 9.73
N GLY A 11 -10.70 5.62 11.04
CA GLY A 11 -9.92 6.74 11.55
C GLY A 11 -8.40 6.56 11.42
N GLU A 12 -7.90 5.32 11.36
CA GLU A 12 -6.50 5.05 10.97
C GLU A 12 -6.26 5.35 9.48
N ALA A 13 -7.22 5.03 8.61
CA ALA A 13 -7.16 5.40 7.19
C ALA A 13 -7.15 6.93 7.02
N GLU A 14 -8.01 7.66 7.73
CA GLU A 14 -8.00 9.12 7.76
C GLU A 14 -6.68 9.69 8.33
N ARG A 15 -6.07 9.02 9.30
CA ARG A 15 -4.76 9.43 9.84
C ARG A 15 -3.68 9.32 8.78
N LEU A 16 -3.65 8.24 8.01
CA LEU A 16 -2.72 8.08 6.91
C LEU A 16 -2.98 9.11 5.80
N ALA A 17 -4.25 9.36 5.45
CA ALA A 17 -4.60 10.40 4.48
C ALA A 17 -4.14 11.81 4.93
N ARG A 18 -4.32 12.15 6.21
CA ARG A 18 -3.80 13.41 6.78
C ARG A 18 -2.27 13.49 6.75
N LEU A 19 -1.56 12.38 6.86
CA LEU A 19 -0.11 12.34 6.71
C LEU A 19 0.30 12.57 5.25
N ALA A 20 -0.37 11.89 4.32
CA ALA A 20 -0.16 12.05 2.88
C ALA A 20 -0.34 13.50 2.43
N ARG A 21 -1.42 14.17 2.87
CA ARG A 21 -1.67 15.60 2.56
C ARG A 21 -0.55 16.55 2.99
N ARG A 22 0.22 16.21 4.03
CA ARG A 22 1.26 17.08 4.60
C ARG A 22 2.65 16.84 4.03
N HIS A 23 2.84 15.83 3.19
CA HIS A 23 4.14 15.45 2.68
C HIS A 23 4.07 15.14 1.19
N SER A 24 5.09 15.52 0.43
CA SER A 24 5.17 15.18 -0.99
C SER A 24 5.27 13.67 -1.23
N PHE A 25 5.75 12.90 -0.25
CA PHE A 25 5.84 11.45 -0.30
C PHE A 25 5.60 10.86 1.10
N THR A 26 4.73 9.84 1.17
CA THR A 26 4.50 9.04 2.38
C THR A 26 4.66 7.57 2.02
N PHE A 27 5.54 6.87 2.74
CA PHE A 27 5.75 5.44 2.61
C PHE A 27 5.19 4.73 3.84
N PHE A 28 4.29 3.77 3.63
CA PHE A 28 3.66 3.00 4.68
C PHE A 28 3.84 1.51 4.39
N ASP A 29 4.40 0.81 5.36
CA ASP A 29 4.80 -0.59 5.22
C ASP A 29 4.08 -1.46 6.25
N VAL A 30 3.59 -2.62 5.82
CA VAL A 30 2.79 -3.55 6.62
C VAL A 30 3.55 -4.86 6.84
N TRP A 31 4.52 -4.80 7.75
CA TRP A 31 5.43 -5.91 8.08
C TRP A 31 4.74 -7.16 8.63
N LEU A 32 3.50 -7.03 9.08
CA LEU A 32 2.74 -8.14 9.67
C LEU A 32 2.44 -9.25 8.65
N THR A 33 2.27 -8.90 7.37
CA THR A 33 1.98 -9.88 6.31
C THR A 33 3.11 -10.89 6.16
N ASP A 34 4.36 -10.43 6.20
CA ASP A 34 5.53 -11.29 6.10
C ASP A 34 5.67 -12.27 7.28
N GLN A 35 5.50 -11.75 8.51
CA GLN A 35 5.53 -12.59 9.71
C GLN A 35 4.45 -13.67 9.71
N ILE A 36 3.26 -13.37 9.20
CA ILE A 36 2.18 -14.35 9.07
C ILE A 36 2.52 -15.39 7.99
N GLY A 37 3.07 -14.96 6.86
CA GLY A 37 3.50 -15.86 5.79
C GLY A 37 4.57 -16.86 6.25
N HIS A 38 5.56 -16.40 7.02
CA HIS A 38 6.57 -17.27 7.63
C HIS A 38 6.00 -18.30 8.62
N ARG A 39 4.82 -18.05 9.18
CA ARG A 39 4.13 -19.01 10.07
C ARG A 39 3.28 -20.03 9.31
N ALA A 40 3.08 -19.85 8.00
CA ALA A 40 2.20 -20.68 7.18
C ALA A 40 0.78 -20.80 7.77
N ASP A 41 0.28 -19.70 8.36
CA ASP A 41 -1.01 -19.64 9.05
C ASP A 41 -2.09 -19.09 8.13
N ALA A 42 -2.90 -19.98 7.56
CA ALA A 42 -3.94 -19.63 6.59
C ALA A 42 -5.07 -18.78 7.19
N GLU A 43 -5.40 -18.98 8.47
CA GLU A 43 -6.47 -18.22 9.14
C GLU A 43 -5.99 -16.79 9.40
N ALA A 44 -4.78 -16.64 9.95
CA ALA A 44 -4.18 -15.33 10.16
C ALA A 44 -3.93 -14.59 8.83
N ALA A 45 -3.53 -15.31 7.77
CA ALA A 45 -3.36 -14.75 6.43
C ALA A 45 -4.68 -14.17 5.90
N SER A 46 -5.78 -14.93 6.01
CA SER A 46 -7.10 -14.48 5.59
C SER A 46 -7.57 -13.27 6.41
N ALA A 47 -7.35 -13.29 7.72
CA ALA A 47 -7.73 -12.20 8.61
C ALA A 47 -6.97 -10.90 8.34
N VAL A 48 -5.65 -10.98 8.09
CA VAL A 48 -4.85 -9.78 7.78
C VAL A 48 -5.21 -9.21 6.41
N LEU A 49 -5.45 -10.06 5.41
CA LEU A 49 -5.87 -9.62 4.08
C LEU A 49 -7.25 -8.94 4.12
N ALA A 50 -8.21 -9.48 4.87
CA ALA A 50 -9.52 -8.85 5.08
C ALA A 50 -9.40 -7.48 5.78
N ARG A 51 -8.49 -7.35 6.75
CA ARG A 51 -8.23 -6.08 7.42
C ARG A 51 -7.57 -5.06 6.50
N LEU A 52 -6.63 -5.49 5.65
CA LEU A 52 -5.99 -4.64 4.64
C LEU A 52 -7.00 -4.15 3.60
N ASP A 53 -7.87 -5.04 3.12
CA ASP A 53 -8.94 -4.70 2.17
C ASP A 53 -9.89 -3.63 2.73
N ALA A 54 -10.36 -3.82 3.97
CA ALA A 54 -11.19 -2.85 4.67
C ALA A 54 -10.47 -1.50 4.88
N PHE A 55 -9.17 -1.53 5.20
CA PHE A 55 -8.35 -0.33 5.33
C PHE A 55 -8.18 0.41 4.00
N MET A 56 -7.87 -0.29 2.91
CA MET A 56 -7.76 0.31 1.58
C MET A 56 -9.09 0.90 1.09
N THR A 57 -10.20 0.24 1.40
CA THR A 57 -11.56 0.72 1.11
C THR A 57 -11.85 2.02 1.86
N ALA A 58 -11.45 2.14 3.12
CA ALA A 58 -11.60 3.38 3.89
C ALA A 58 -10.60 4.48 3.47
N LEU A 59 -9.39 4.11 3.08
CA LEU A 59 -8.33 5.06 2.70
C LEU A 59 -8.62 5.73 1.36
N SER A 60 -9.05 4.97 0.35
CA SER A 60 -9.24 5.46 -1.02
C SER A 60 -10.10 6.73 -1.12
N PRO A 61 -11.27 6.85 -0.46
CA PRO A 61 -12.07 8.08 -0.45
C PRO A 61 -11.58 9.15 0.53
N ALA A 62 -10.70 8.81 1.47
CA ALA A 62 -10.17 9.77 2.45
C ALA A 62 -8.96 10.57 1.92
N LEU A 63 -8.32 10.08 0.85
CA LEU A 63 -7.22 10.77 0.16
C LEU A 63 -7.75 11.94 -0.67
N ASP A 64 -7.02 13.05 -0.67
CA ASP A 64 -7.30 14.20 -1.52
C ASP A 64 -7.10 13.84 -3.01
N ASP A 65 -7.81 14.53 -3.92
CA ASP A 65 -7.82 14.23 -5.36
C ASP A 65 -6.44 14.42 -6.04
N ASP A 66 -5.56 15.19 -5.43
CA ASP A 66 -4.18 15.42 -5.90
C ASP A 66 -3.19 14.34 -5.42
N VAL A 67 -3.63 13.41 -4.57
CA VAL A 67 -2.78 12.32 -4.06
C VAL A 67 -2.82 11.12 -5.00
N THR A 68 -1.64 10.59 -5.33
CA THR A 68 -1.49 9.31 -6.01
C THR A 68 -1.25 8.19 -5.00
N LEU A 69 -2.20 7.26 -4.88
CA LEU A 69 -2.05 6.04 -4.09
C LEU A 69 -1.34 4.97 -4.92
N LEU A 70 -0.28 4.38 -4.34
CA LEU A 70 0.41 3.22 -4.87
C LEU A 70 0.38 2.10 -3.83
N VAL A 71 -0.01 0.89 -4.24
CA VAL A 71 0.04 -0.32 -3.42
C VAL A 71 0.80 -1.40 -4.17
N THR A 72 1.80 -1.99 -3.53
CA THR A 72 2.57 -3.11 -4.07
C THR A 72 3.12 -3.97 -2.93
N SER A 73 3.78 -5.07 -3.28
CA SER A 73 4.52 -5.93 -2.37
C SER A 73 5.96 -6.04 -2.87
N ASP A 74 6.93 -6.26 -2.00
CA ASP A 74 8.33 -6.47 -2.37
C ASP A 74 8.63 -7.93 -2.77
N HIS A 75 7.80 -8.88 -2.32
CA HIS A 75 7.85 -10.29 -2.74
C HIS A 75 6.51 -11.03 -2.53
N GLY A 76 6.48 -12.29 -2.95
CA GLY A 76 5.41 -13.25 -2.62
C GLY A 76 5.67 -13.95 -1.28
N ASN A 77 4.61 -14.25 -0.55
CA ASN A 77 4.63 -15.02 0.70
C ASN A 77 3.20 -15.54 1.00
N LEU A 78 2.26 -14.62 1.26
CA LEU A 78 0.89 -14.95 1.71
C LEU A 78 0.02 -15.66 0.67
N GLU A 79 0.35 -15.59 -0.61
CA GLU A 79 -0.39 -16.32 -1.65
C GLU A 79 -0.19 -17.84 -1.58
N ASP A 80 0.88 -18.30 -0.91
CA ASP A 80 1.17 -19.72 -0.72
C ASP A 80 1.51 -20.05 0.74
N VAL A 81 0.48 -20.10 1.59
CA VAL A 81 0.58 -20.50 3.00
C VAL A 81 0.87 -21.98 3.24
N ARG A 82 1.24 -22.76 2.21
CA ARG A 82 1.70 -24.16 2.39
C ARG A 82 3.18 -24.22 2.77
N THR A 83 3.90 -23.11 2.64
CA THR A 83 5.34 -23.00 2.89
C THR A 83 5.63 -21.76 3.75
N PRO A 84 6.58 -21.81 4.69
CA PRO A 84 7.00 -20.66 5.48
C PRO A 84 8.07 -19.81 4.76
N ARG A 85 8.31 -20.04 3.47
CA ARG A 85 9.36 -19.37 2.68
C ARG A 85 8.72 -18.40 1.70
N HIS A 86 9.45 -17.34 1.38
CA HIS A 86 9.07 -16.45 0.28
C HIS A 86 8.97 -17.22 -1.03
N SER A 87 8.08 -16.76 -1.90
CA SER A 87 7.94 -17.27 -3.25
C SER A 87 8.52 -16.27 -4.27
N ARG A 88 8.52 -16.69 -5.53
CA ARG A 88 8.82 -15.81 -6.69
C ARG A 88 7.55 -15.40 -7.44
N ALA A 89 6.40 -15.43 -6.78
CA ALA A 89 5.16 -14.95 -7.38
C ALA A 89 5.30 -13.48 -7.77
N SER A 90 4.69 -13.12 -8.91
CA SER A 90 4.53 -11.71 -9.27
C SER A 90 3.70 -10.99 -8.21
N VAL A 91 4.13 -9.80 -7.84
CA VAL A 91 3.46 -8.94 -6.85
C VAL A 91 2.45 -8.01 -7.51
N PRO A 92 1.37 -7.62 -6.81
CA PRO A 92 0.42 -6.65 -7.35
C PRO A 92 1.07 -5.27 -7.48
N LEU A 93 0.56 -4.48 -8.43
CA LEU A 93 0.82 -3.05 -8.52
C LEU A 93 -0.52 -2.34 -8.78
N ILE A 94 -1.00 -1.61 -7.79
CA ILE A 94 -2.22 -0.79 -7.89
C ILE A 94 -1.79 0.67 -7.83
N ALA A 95 -2.17 1.45 -8.84
CA ALA A 95 -1.94 2.89 -8.88
C ALA A 95 -3.28 3.62 -9.13
N ARG A 96 -3.59 4.62 -8.30
CA ARG A 96 -4.80 5.45 -8.41
C ARG A 96 -4.44 6.92 -8.16
N GLY A 97 -5.03 7.83 -8.92
CA GLY A 97 -4.82 9.28 -8.79
C GLY A 97 -4.06 9.88 -9.98
N PRO A 98 -3.67 11.17 -9.91
CA PRO A 98 -3.16 11.92 -11.06
C PRO A 98 -1.84 11.37 -11.63
N GLY A 99 -1.02 10.72 -10.82
CA GLY A 99 0.24 10.09 -11.22
C GLY A 99 0.14 8.64 -11.66
N ALA A 100 -1.06 8.04 -11.70
CA ALA A 100 -1.21 6.60 -11.96
C ALA A 100 -0.66 6.16 -13.33
N ALA A 101 -0.73 7.04 -14.34
CA ALA A 101 -0.22 6.76 -15.69
C ALA A 101 1.30 6.48 -15.72
N GLU A 102 2.06 7.00 -14.74
CA GLU A 102 3.51 6.78 -14.64
C GLU A 102 3.89 5.32 -14.38
N PHE A 103 2.92 4.50 -13.97
CA PHE A 103 3.08 3.09 -13.64
C PHE A 103 2.46 2.15 -14.68
N ALA A 104 1.81 2.67 -15.73
CA ALA A 104 1.05 1.87 -16.70
C ALA A 104 1.91 0.85 -17.50
N ARG A 105 3.23 1.06 -17.57
CA ARG A 105 4.19 0.18 -18.24
C ARG A 105 5.14 -0.53 -17.28
N ALA A 106 4.90 -0.44 -15.97
CA ALA A 106 5.72 -1.12 -14.98
C ALA A 106 5.59 -2.64 -15.13
N THR A 107 6.73 -3.31 -15.23
CA THR A 107 6.83 -4.77 -15.34
C THR A 107 7.76 -5.37 -14.29
N SER A 108 8.46 -4.52 -13.55
CA SER A 108 9.42 -4.88 -12.50
C SER A 108 9.30 -3.96 -11.29
N LEU A 109 9.68 -4.46 -10.12
CA LEU A 109 9.84 -3.66 -8.91
C LEU A 109 10.82 -2.48 -9.10
N LEU A 110 11.78 -2.62 -10.01
CA LEU A 110 12.72 -1.56 -10.35
C LEU A 110 12.03 -0.35 -11.00
N ASP A 111 10.86 -0.55 -11.61
CA ASP A 111 10.10 0.53 -12.25
C ASP A 111 9.37 1.42 -11.22
N VAL A 112 9.10 0.90 -10.02
CA VAL A 112 8.32 1.58 -8.97
C VAL A 112 9.00 2.87 -8.53
N ALA A 113 10.28 2.81 -8.15
CA ALA A 113 11.02 3.98 -7.70
C ALA A 113 11.16 5.04 -8.81
N GLY A 114 11.34 4.60 -10.06
CA GLY A 114 11.36 5.49 -11.22
C GLY A 114 10.02 6.20 -11.45
N GLY A 115 8.90 5.46 -11.35
CA GLY A 115 7.55 6.02 -11.44
C GLY A 115 7.27 7.05 -10.35
N VAL A 116 7.57 6.72 -9.09
CA VAL A 116 7.43 7.66 -7.96
C VAL A 116 8.22 8.95 -8.20
N ARG A 117 9.47 8.85 -8.68
CA ARG A 117 10.27 10.04 -9.00
C ARG A 117 9.65 10.92 -10.08
N ARG A 118 9.03 10.32 -11.11
CA ARG A 118 8.35 11.07 -12.18
C ARG A 118 7.12 11.79 -11.65
N VAL A 119 6.31 11.13 -10.81
CA VAL A 119 5.18 11.77 -10.13
C VAL A 119 5.65 12.98 -9.30
N LEU A 120 6.68 12.79 -8.47
CA LEU A 120 7.22 13.87 -7.62
C LEU A 120 7.79 15.04 -8.43
N ALA A 121 8.43 14.77 -9.57
CA ALA A 121 8.93 15.81 -10.46
C ALA A 121 7.80 16.61 -11.12
N GLY A 122 6.66 15.98 -11.43
CA GLY A 122 5.50 16.62 -12.03
C GLY A 122 4.73 17.53 -11.07
N VAL A 123 4.73 17.23 -9.76
CA VAL A 123 4.05 18.03 -8.71
C VAL A 123 4.62 19.46 -8.60
N GLY A 124 5.87 19.69 -9.02
CA GLY A 124 6.49 21.03 -9.02
C GLY A 124 6.22 21.88 -10.26
N ALA A 125 5.59 21.35 -11.31
CA ALA A 125 5.44 22.02 -12.60
C ALA A 125 4.11 22.77 -12.78
N THR A 126 3.13 22.56 -11.88
CA THR A 126 1.76 23.12 -11.99
C THR A 126 1.55 24.42 -11.23
N THR A 127 2.60 25.06 -10.70
CA THR A 127 2.51 26.40 -10.09
C THR A 127 3.08 27.45 -11.05
N THR A 128 2.29 27.91 -12.01
CA THR A 128 2.53 29.17 -12.75
C THR A 128 1.19 29.80 -13.12
#